data_AF-X1H4V3-F1
#
_entry.id   AF-X1H4V3-F1
#
_cell.length_a   1.000
_cell.length_b   1.000
_cell.length_c   1.000
_cell.angle_alpha   90.00
_cell.angle_beta   90.00
_cell.angle_gamma   90.00
#
_symmetry.space_group_name_H-M   'P 1'
#
loop_
_entity.id
_entity.type
_entity.pdbx_description
1 polymer ?
#
loop_
_entity_poly.entity_id
_entity_poly.type
_entity_poly.pdbx_seq_one_letter_code
_entity_poly.pdbx_strand_id
1 'polypeptide(L)'
;PSMEMAILCSVVPRLTPTVSEAVTHILGIEPLVVNHNTDMGIKVLYDNPSEVGPDRLVNAVAAAKLHPLPAIVVDFGTATTYDVISREREYLGGIICPGVETSAADLFHRASRLAPVELTFPGKVIGKNTADSLRAGILLQASTSLEGIVKLVEQELAERATVIATGGLAPTICALTERVDVLDRLFTLKGLQIIAKKVAKRGKP
;
A
#
# COMPACT_ATOMS: atom_id res chain seq x y z
N PRO A 1 -12.06 -26.26 -9.26
CA PRO A 1 -12.05 -25.94 -7.82
C PRO A 1 -13.32 -25.16 -7.43
N SER A 2 -14.08 -25.64 -6.45
CA SER A 2 -15.18 -24.87 -5.85
C SER A 2 -14.60 -23.76 -4.98
N MET A 3 -15.07 -22.52 -5.13
CA MET A 3 -14.71 -21.45 -4.20
C MET A 3 -15.46 -21.68 -2.88
N GLU A 4 -14.77 -21.57 -1.74
CA GLU A 4 -15.36 -21.80 -0.41
C GLU A 4 -15.55 -20.50 0.38
N MET A 5 -14.83 -19.43 0.00
CA MET A 5 -14.87 -18.14 0.68
C MET A 5 -14.53 -17.02 -0.29
N ALA A 6 -15.22 -15.89 -0.13
CA ALA A 6 -14.89 -14.63 -0.76
C ALA A 6 -14.53 -13.59 0.32
N ILE A 7 -13.56 -12.73 0.04
CA ILE A 7 -13.15 -11.65 0.93
C ILE A 7 -12.96 -10.38 0.09
N LEU A 8 -13.41 -9.25 0.62
CA LEU A 8 -13.39 -7.96 -0.06
C LEU A 8 -12.71 -6.91 0.82
N CYS A 9 -11.83 -6.12 0.21
CA CYS A 9 -11.24 -4.93 0.80
C CYS A 9 -11.59 -3.74 -0.09
N SER A 10 -12.17 -2.69 0.48
CA SER A 10 -12.63 -1.53 -0.28
C SER A 10 -12.48 -0.25 0.53
N VAL A 11 -11.96 0.78 -0.12
CA VAL A 11 -11.89 2.17 0.39
C VAL A 11 -12.98 3.06 -0.25
N VAL A 12 -13.93 2.47 -1.00
CA VAL A 12 -14.99 3.19 -1.72
C VAL A 12 -16.37 2.77 -1.20
N PRO A 13 -16.89 3.40 -0.11
CA PRO A 13 -18.09 2.93 0.59
C PRO A 13 -19.33 2.82 -0.29
N ARG A 14 -19.48 3.71 -1.28
CA ARG A 14 -20.65 3.73 -2.18
C ARG A 14 -20.72 2.52 -3.12
N LEU A 15 -19.58 1.93 -3.47
CA LEU A 15 -19.53 0.78 -4.39
C LEU A 15 -19.45 -0.56 -3.66
N THR A 16 -19.03 -0.58 -2.40
CA THR A 16 -18.86 -1.81 -1.63
C THR A 16 -20.13 -2.68 -1.60
N PRO A 17 -21.35 -2.17 -1.32
CA PRO A 17 -22.56 -3.00 -1.31
C PRO A 17 -22.85 -3.63 -2.67
N THR A 18 -22.74 -2.85 -3.75
CA THR A 18 -22.97 -3.34 -5.12
C THR A 18 -22.00 -4.45 -5.50
N VAL A 19 -20.72 -4.31 -5.15
CA VAL A 19 -19.73 -5.35 -5.41
C VAL A 19 -20.01 -6.59 -4.56
N SER A 20 -20.36 -6.41 -3.28
CA SER A 20 -20.71 -7.53 -2.41
C SER A 20 -21.92 -8.32 -2.91
N GLU A 21 -22.99 -7.64 -3.34
CA GLU A 21 -24.17 -8.25 -3.94
C GLU A 21 -23.83 -9.02 -5.21
N ALA A 22 -22.99 -8.44 -6.08
CA ALA A 22 -22.54 -9.11 -7.30
C ALA A 22 -21.75 -10.38 -6.99
N VAL A 23 -20.84 -10.35 -6.01
CA VAL A 23 -20.09 -11.53 -5.56
C VAL A 23 -21.03 -12.62 -5.03
N THR A 24 -21.99 -12.26 -4.19
CA THR A 24 -23.00 -13.19 -3.68
C THR A 24 -23.83 -13.79 -4.81
N HIS A 25 -24.26 -12.98 -5.79
CA HIS A 25 -25.08 -13.44 -6.90
C HIS A 25 -24.33 -14.37 -7.86
N ILE A 26 -23.06 -14.06 -8.16
CA ILE A 26 -22.25 -14.81 -9.13
C ILE A 26 -21.68 -16.09 -8.51
N LEU A 27 -21.24 -16.04 -7.25
CA LEU A 27 -20.54 -17.15 -6.60
C LEU A 27 -21.41 -17.94 -5.62
N GLY A 28 -22.57 -17.40 -5.21
CA GLY A 28 -23.38 -17.98 -4.14
C GLY A 28 -22.73 -17.87 -2.75
N ILE A 29 -21.73 -16.98 -2.59
CA ILE A 29 -20.93 -16.82 -1.37
C ILE A 29 -21.01 -15.37 -0.92
N GLU A 30 -21.43 -15.15 0.33
CA GLU A 30 -21.37 -13.82 0.93
C GLU A 30 -19.92 -13.44 1.24
N PRO A 31 -19.38 -12.35 0.67
CA PRO A 31 -18.00 -11.97 0.91
C PRO A 31 -17.81 -11.37 2.31
N LEU A 32 -16.73 -11.79 2.98
CA LEU A 32 -16.25 -11.09 4.17
C LEU A 32 -15.71 -9.71 3.76
N VAL A 33 -16.38 -8.63 4.14
CA VAL A 33 -15.88 -7.27 3.92
C VAL A 33 -14.96 -6.87 5.07
N VAL A 34 -13.68 -6.68 4.77
CA VAL A 34 -12.66 -6.29 5.75
C VAL A 34 -12.91 -4.86 6.25
N ASN A 35 -12.89 -4.69 7.56
CA ASN A 35 -13.01 -3.41 8.26
C ASN A 35 -12.30 -3.49 9.63
N HIS A 36 -12.25 -2.38 10.37
CA HIS A 36 -11.58 -2.29 11.68
C HIS A 36 -12.10 -3.28 12.75
N ASN A 37 -13.31 -3.83 12.62
CA ASN A 37 -13.86 -4.84 13.53
C ASN A 37 -13.52 -6.28 13.12
N THR A 38 -12.90 -6.47 11.96
CA THR A 38 -12.43 -7.80 11.53
C THR A 38 -11.32 -8.26 12.46
N ASP A 39 -11.34 -9.51 12.92
CA ASP A 39 -10.20 -10.05 13.68
C ASP A 39 -9.01 -10.27 12.75
N MET A 40 -8.17 -9.24 12.68
CA MET A 40 -6.97 -9.21 11.85
C MET A 40 -5.76 -9.86 12.53
N GLY A 41 -5.83 -10.15 13.83
CA GLY A 41 -4.72 -10.71 14.61
C GLY A 41 -3.55 -9.75 14.82
N ILE A 42 -3.77 -8.45 14.59
CA ILE A 42 -2.88 -7.35 14.93
C ILE A 42 -3.67 -6.32 15.74
N LYS A 43 -3.00 -5.59 16.63
CA LYS A 43 -3.61 -4.50 17.38
C LYS A 43 -3.44 -3.20 16.59
N VAL A 44 -4.46 -2.35 16.56
CA VAL A 44 -4.43 -1.05 15.86
C VAL A 44 -4.31 0.05 16.91
N LEU A 45 -3.21 0.80 16.90
CA LEU A 45 -2.92 1.88 17.86
C LEU A 45 -3.28 3.28 17.34
N TYR A 46 -3.98 3.36 16.21
CA TYR A 46 -4.56 4.62 15.75
C TYR A 46 -5.59 5.12 16.77
N ASP A 47 -5.61 6.43 17.03
CA ASP A 47 -6.56 7.05 17.98
C ASP A 47 -8.01 6.68 17.66
N ASN A 48 -8.35 6.67 16.37
CA ASN A 48 -9.60 6.17 15.86
C ASN A 48 -9.35 5.04 14.82
N PRO A 49 -9.41 3.76 15.22
CA PRO A 49 -9.17 2.64 14.31
C PRO A 49 -10.10 2.59 13.10
N SER A 50 -11.28 3.19 13.18
CA SER A 50 -12.27 3.20 12.08
C SER A 50 -11.87 4.10 10.91
N GLU A 51 -10.94 5.04 11.12
CA GLU A 51 -10.44 5.94 10.07
C GLU A 51 -9.35 5.32 9.21
N VAL A 52 -8.79 4.19 9.64
CA VAL A 52 -7.74 3.52 8.87
C VAL A 52 -8.36 2.81 7.67
N GLY A 53 -7.83 3.10 6.48
CA GLY A 53 -8.20 2.40 5.25
C GLY A 53 -8.06 0.88 5.40
N PRO A 54 -9.06 0.08 4.99
CA PRO A 54 -8.98 -1.38 5.10
C PRO A 54 -7.78 -1.98 4.36
N ASP A 55 -7.35 -1.38 3.26
CA ASP A 55 -6.18 -1.77 2.47
C ASP A 55 -4.87 -1.64 3.27
N ARG A 56 -4.71 -0.53 4.01
CA ARG A 56 -3.58 -0.30 4.92
C ARG A 56 -3.53 -1.35 6.03
N LEU A 57 -4.68 -1.67 6.62
CA LEU A 57 -4.76 -2.72 7.65
C LEU A 57 -4.44 -4.10 7.08
N VAL A 58 -4.94 -4.42 5.88
CA VAL A 58 -4.65 -5.67 5.17
C VAL A 58 -3.16 -5.81 4.87
N ASN A 59 -2.52 -4.73 4.40
CA ASN A 59 -1.08 -4.67 4.16
C ASN A 59 -0.29 -4.88 5.47
N ALA A 60 -0.73 -4.25 6.57
CA ALA A 60 -0.11 -4.43 7.89
C ALA A 60 -0.19 -5.89 8.39
N VAL A 61 -1.33 -6.57 8.17
CA VAL A 61 -1.47 -8.01 8.49
C VAL A 61 -0.48 -8.85 7.69
N ALA A 62 -0.32 -8.56 6.39
CA ALA A 62 0.65 -9.26 5.55
C ALA A 62 2.08 -9.05 6.07
N ALA A 63 2.45 -7.81 6.39
CA ALA A 63 3.77 -7.48 6.94
C ALA A 63 4.05 -8.22 8.27
N ALA A 64 3.11 -8.12 9.22
CA ALA A 64 3.24 -8.77 10.53
C ALA A 64 3.34 -10.31 10.46
N LYS A 65 2.81 -10.90 9.38
CA LYS A 65 2.80 -12.35 9.20
C LYS A 65 3.97 -12.88 8.39
N LEU A 66 4.43 -12.15 7.38
CA LEU A 66 5.35 -12.65 6.34
C LEU A 66 6.78 -12.16 6.48
N HIS A 67 7.02 -11.10 7.25
CA HIS A 67 8.32 -10.41 7.29
C HIS A 67 8.83 -10.17 8.73
N PRO A 68 10.14 -9.95 8.91
CA PRO A 68 10.70 -9.49 10.18
C PRO A 68 10.15 -8.12 10.59
N LEU A 69 9.98 -7.92 11.90
CA LEU A 69 9.46 -6.69 12.49
C LEU A 69 10.57 -5.93 13.26
N PRO A 70 10.48 -4.59 13.38
CA PRO A 70 9.42 -3.74 12.85
C PRO A 70 9.47 -3.65 11.32
N ALA A 71 8.35 -3.25 10.70
CA ALA A 71 8.23 -3.15 9.25
C ALA A 71 7.52 -1.86 8.84
N ILE A 72 7.88 -1.37 7.66
CA ILE A 72 7.24 -0.24 6.99
C ILE A 72 6.75 -0.74 5.63
N VAL A 73 5.44 -0.69 5.40
CA VAL A 73 4.87 -0.99 4.08
C VAL A 73 4.64 0.31 3.33
N VAL A 74 5.26 0.43 2.16
CA VAL A 74 5.09 1.57 1.25
C VAL A 74 4.21 1.16 0.07
N ASP A 75 3.01 1.72 -0.02
CA ASP A 75 2.08 1.46 -1.13
C ASP A 75 2.07 2.62 -2.11
N PHE A 76 2.55 2.40 -3.33
CA PHE A 76 2.54 3.36 -4.43
C PHE A 76 1.23 3.24 -5.24
N GLY A 77 0.13 3.67 -4.63
CA GLY A 77 -1.19 3.77 -5.25
C GLY A 77 -1.59 5.21 -5.58
N THR A 78 -2.90 5.48 -5.56
CA THR A 78 -3.47 6.84 -5.70
C THR A 78 -2.91 7.81 -4.65
N ALA A 79 -2.63 7.31 -3.46
CA ALA A 79 -1.78 7.95 -2.48
C ALA A 79 -0.53 7.09 -2.29
N THR A 80 0.57 7.72 -1.86
CA THR A 80 1.72 6.96 -1.36
C THR A 80 1.56 6.83 0.15
N THR A 81 1.34 5.63 0.66
CA THR A 81 1.20 5.40 2.11
C THR A 81 2.45 4.74 2.68
N TYR A 82 2.73 4.99 3.96
CA TYR A 82 3.79 4.35 4.74
C TYR A 82 3.15 3.80 6.01
N ASP A 83 2.89 2.50 6.06
CA ASP A 83 2.25 1.83 7.19
C ASP A 83 3.30 1.22 8.11
N VAL A 84 3.28 1.60 9.39
CA VAL A 84 4.32 1.22 10.36
C VAL A 84 3.79 0.15 11.31
N ILE A 85 4.53 -0.94 11.42
CA ILE A 85 4.21 -2.10 12.24
C ILE A 85 5.34 -2.34 13.24
N SER A 86 5.01 -2.38 14.54
CA SER A 86 5.98 -2.62 15.63
C SER A 86 6.44 -4.07 15.73
N ARG A 87 7.45 -4.33 16.57
CA ARG A 87 7.91 -5.69 16.91
C ARG A 87 6.82 -6.55 17.54
N GLU A 88 5.92 -5.92 18.28
CA GLU A 88 4.81 -6.52 19.01
C GLU A 88 3.62 -6.85 18.09
N ARG A 89 3.76 -6.67 16.77
CA ARG A 89 2.69 -6.86 15.77
C ARG A 89 1.53 -5.90 15.97
N GLU A 90 1.86 -4.67 16.32
CA GLU A 90 0.89 -3.58 16.44
C GLU A 90 1.03 -2.65 15.22
N TYR A 91 -0.09 -2.26 14.63
CA TYR A 91 -0.14 -1.18 13.64
C TYR A 91 -0.05 0.14 14.40
N LEU A 92 1.09 0.81 14.28
CA LEU A 92 1.39 2.06 14.99
C LEU A 92 0.71 3.26 14.34
N GLY A 93 0.40 3.16 13.04
CA GLY A 93 -0.08 4.26 12.23
C GLY A 93 0.74 4.37 10.96
N GLY A 94 0.86 5.59 10.43
CA GLY A 94 1.64 5.79 9.22
C GLY A 94 1.52 7.17 8.61
N ILE A 95 2.15 7.33 7.45
CA ILE A 95 2.21 8.57 6.69
C ILE A 95 1.40 8.41 5.41
N ILE A 96 0.68 9.45 5.00
CA ILE A 96 0.00 9.52 3.70
C ILE A 96 0.56 10.71 2.93
N CYS A 97 1.12 10.45 1.76
CA CYS A 97 1.58 11.45 0.82
C CYS A 97 0.74 11.39 -0.47
N PRO A 98 0.73 12.47 -1.26
CA PRO A 98 0.21 12.41 -2.63
C PRO A 98 0.84 11.24 -3.42
N GLY A 99 0.02 10.52 -4.20
CA GLY A 99 0.51 9.45 -5.07
C GLY A 99 1.35 10.01 -6.21
N VAL A 100 2.37 9.25 -6.62
CA VAL A 100 3.31 9.69 -7.67
C VAL A 100 2.57 9.97 -8.98
N GLU A 101 1.68 9.06 -9.42
CA GLU A 101 0.87 9.25 -10.63
C GLU A 101 -0.13 10.38 -10.45
N THR A 102 -0.75 10.51 -9.28
CA THR A 102 -1.72 11.57 -8.98
C THR A 102 -1.08 12.96 -9.02
N SER A 103 0.09 13.13 -8.41
CA SER A 103 0.85 14.38 -8.46
C SER A 103 1.34 14.70 -9.87
N ALA A 104 1.81 13.70 -10.62
CA ALA A 104 2.21 13.89 -12.01
C ALA A 104 1.02 14.32 -12.88
N ALA A 105 -0.14 13.68 -12.72
CA ALA A 105 -1.36 14.00 -13.45
C ALA A 105 -1.83 15.44 -13.16
N ASP A 106 -1.84 15.88 -11.90
CA ASP A 106 -2.22 17.26 -11.56
C ASP A 106 -1.22 18.28 -12.12
N LEU A 107 0.08 17.96 -12.11
CA LEU A 107 1.10 18.81 -12.74
C LEU A 107 0.86 18.97 -14.25
N PHE A 108 0.60 17.87 -14.97
CA PHE A 108 0.30 17.92 -16.41
C PHE A 108 -0.99 18.67 -16.70
N HIS A 109 -2.00 18.54 -15.83
CA HIS A 109 -3.27 19.22 -15.98
C HIS A 109 -3.15 20.75 -15.78
N ARG A 110 -2.36 21.20 -14.79
CA ARG A 110 -2.24 22.62 -14.45
C ARG A 110 -1.21 23.37 -15.28
N ALA A 111 -0.19 22.69 -15.80
CA ALA A 111 0.87 23.34 -16.54
C ALA A 111 0.58 23.33 -18.05
N SER A 112 0.28 24.50 -18.60
CA SER A 112 -0.16 24.70 -20.00
C SER A 112 0.81 24.20 -21.08
N ARG A 113 2.07 23.89 -20.74
CA ARG A 113 3.12 23.47 -21.67
C ARG A 113 3.70 22.07 -21.39
N LEU A 114 3.18 21.34 -20.40
CA LEU A 114 3.70 20.03 -20.04
C LEU A 114 2.81 18.93 -20.63
N ALA A 115 3.32 18.24 -21.64
CA ALA A 115 2.65 17.05 -22.17
C ALA A 115 2.78 15.89 -21.16
N PRO A 116 1.74 15.03 -21.03
CA PRO A 116 1.86 13.80 -20.26
C PRO A 116 3.02 12.93 -20.75
N VAL A 117 3.76 12.35 -19.80
CA VAL A 117 4.88 11.44 -20.08
C VAL A 117 4.69 10.12 -19.36
N GLU A 118 5.11 9.03 -20.00
CA GLU A 118 5.26 7.75 -19.32
C GLU A 118 6.39 7.86 -18.28
N LEU A 119 6.11 7.38 -17.06
CA LEU A 119 7.00 7.48 -15.90
C LEU A 119 8.05 6.36 -15.92
N THR A 120 9.04 6.52 -16.79
CA THR A 120 10.25 5.68 -16.86
C THR A 120 11.48 6.54 -16.61
N PHE A 121 12.47 6.00 -15.89
CA PHE A 121 13.66 6.78 -15.55
C PHE A 121 14.52 7.03 -16.79
N PRO A 122 14.89 8.28 -17.11
CA PRO A 122 15.61 8.61 -18.35
C PRO A 122 17.12 8.25 -18.31
N GLY A 123 17.58 7.57 -17.26
CA GLY A 123 18.98 7.17 -17.06
C GLY A 123 19.91 8.28 -16.60
N LYS A 124 19.44 9.54 -16.53
CA LYS A 124 20.20 10.69 -16.03
C LYS A 124 19.35 11.54 -15.11
N VAL A 125 20.00 12.06 -14.06
CA VAL A 125 19.36 12.95 -13.07
C VAL A 125 19.03 14.33 -13.67
N ILE A 126 19.92 14.88 -14.49
CA ILE A 126 19.72 16.19 -15.14
C ILE A 126 19.18 15.97 -16.55
N GLY A 127 17.90 16.28 -16.75
CA GLY A 127 17.23 16.23 -18.05
C GLY A 127 17.74 17.29 -19.02
N LYS A 128 17.81 16.94 -20.31
CA LYS A 128 18.20 17.86 -21.41
C LYS A 128 17.03 18.29 -22.29
N ASN A 129 15.83 17.84 -21.96
CA ASN A 129 14.57 18.23 -22.57
C ASN A 129 13.48 18.13 -21.50
N THR A 130 12.32 18.75 -21.76
CA THR A 130 11.23 18.83 -20.80
C THR A 130 10.74 17.46 -20.33
N ALA A 131 10.63 16.48 -21.23
CA ALA A 131 10.13 15.14 -20.88
C ALA A 131 11.08 14.42 -19.91
N ASP A 132 12.38 14.47 -20.16
CA ASP A 132 13.38 13.85 -19.29
C ASP A 132 13.51 14.60 -17.96
N SER A 133 13.41 15.94 -17.97
CA SER A 133 13.39 16.72 -16.74
C SER A 133 12.18 16.37 -15.87
N LEU A 134 11.00 16.16 -16.47
CA LEU A 134 9.79 15.71 -15.77
C LEU A 134 9.96 14.30 -15.19
N ARG A 135 10.36 13.33 -16.03
CA ARG A 135 10.55 11.95 -15.60
C ARG A 135 11.58 11.84 -14.46
N ALA A 136 12.73 12.49 -14.61
CA ALA A 136 13.76 12.50 -13.58
C ALA A 136 13.24 13.14 -12.29
N GLY A 137 12.63 14.33 -12.37
CA GLY A 137 12.11 15.04 -11.20
C GLY A 137 11.07 14.24 -10.43
N ILE A 138 10.05 13.71 -11.12
CA ILE A 138 8.93 12.97 -10.49
C ILE A 138 9.45 11.69 -9.83
N LEU A 139 10.24 10.88 -10.55
CA LEU A 139 10.69 9.58 -10.05
C LEU A 139 11.75 9.71 -8.96
N LEU A 140 12.70 10.64 -9.11
CA LEU A 140 13.71 10.89 -8.07
C LEU A 140 13.04 11.42 -6.81
N GLN A 141 12.13 12.39 -6.92
CA GLN A 141 11.38 12.91 -5.79
C GLN A 141 10.70 11.78 -5.01
N ALA A 142 10.06 10.83 -5.69
CA ALA A 142 9.41 9.69 -5.06
C ALA A 142 10.42 8.77 -4.34
N SER A 143 11.51 8.39 -5.01
CA SER A 143 12.55 7.52 -4.41
C SER A 143 13.24 8.18 -3.21
N THR A 144 13.63 9.45 -3.32
CA THR A 144 14.31 10.17 -2.23
C THR A 144 13.36 10.48 -1.08
N SER A 145 12.07 10.74 -1.37
CA SER A 145 11.05 10.90 -0.33
C SER A 145 10.84 9.61 0.45
N LEU A 146 10.81 8.45 -0.23
CA LEU A 146 10.76 7.16 0.43
C LEU A 146 11.93 6.99 1.39
N GLU A 147 13.16 7.21 0.91
CA GLU A 147 14.36 7.07 1.74
C GLU A 147 14.33 8.00 2.96
N GLY A 148 13.93 9.26 2.75
CA GLY A 148 13.83 10.26 3.80
C GLY A 148 12.77 9.94 4.84
N ILE A 149 11.56 9.59 4.41
CA ILE A 149 10.45 9.24 5.32
C ILE A 149 10.78 7.98 6.10
N VAL A 150 11.27 6.94 5.43
CA VAL A 150 11.70 5.70 6.09
C VAL A 150 12.75 6.00 7.16
N LYS A 151 13.77 6.79 6.84
CA LYS A 151 14.81 7.18 7.80
C LYS A 151 14.22 7.91 9.01
N LEU A 152 13.27 8.82 8.82
CA LEU A 152 12.61 9.53 9.91
C LEU A 152 11.80 8.57 10.80
N VAL A 153 11.07 7.63 10.20
CA VAL A 153 10.33 6.60 10.94
C VAL A 153 11.28 5.73 11.76
N GLU A 154 12.38 5.26 11.17
CA GLU A 154 13.38 4.45 11.89
C GLU A 154 14.05 5.19 13.04
N GLN A 155 14.24 6.51 12.90
CA GLN A 155 14.72 7.36 13.99
C GLN A 155 13.71 7.43 15.13
N GLU A 156 12.41 7.56 14.81
CA GLU A 156 11.33 7.57 15.81
C GLU A 156 11.18 6.21 16.51
N LEU A 157 11.36 5.10 15.77
CA LEU A 157 11.37 3.75 16.32
C LEU A 157 12.65 3.42 17.11
N ALA A 158 13.72 4.21 16.93
CA ALA A 158 15.07 3.96 17.44
C ALA A 158 15.68 2.62 16.95
N GLU A 159 15.23 2.11 15.80
CA GLU A 159 15.72 0.87 15.21
C GLU A 159 15.42 0.75 13.70
N ARG A 160 16.10 -0.18 13.03
CA ARG A 160 15.91 -0.43 11.60
C ARG A 160 14.65 -1.27 11.34
N ALA A 161 13.87 -0.89 10.34
CA ALA A 161 12.66 -1.59 9.92
C ALA A 161 12.83 -2.26 8.55
N THR A 162 12.16 -3.40 8.35
CA THR A 162 12.01 -4.04 7.04
C THR A 162 11.10 -3.17 6.17
N VAL A 163 11.59 -2.70 5.02
CA VAL A 163 10.81 -1.89 4.08
C VAL A 163 10.27 -2.76 2.96
N ILE A 164 8.95 -2.77 2.83
CA ILE A 164 8.21 -3.54 1.83
C ILE A 164 7.52 -2.55 0.90
N ALA A 165 7.72 -2.67 -0.42
CA ALA A 165 7.04 -1.85 -1.41
C ALA A 165 5.99 -2.66 -2.18
N THR A 166 4.82 -2.06 -2.38
CA THR A 166 3.71 -2.56 -3.20
C THR A 166 3.10 -1.40 -4.00
N GLY A 167 2.13 -1.69 -4.85
CA GLY A 167 1.46 -0.70 -5.70
C GLY A 167 1.99 -0.67 -7.13
N GLY A 168 1.34 0.15 -7.97
CA GLY A 168 1.54 0.15 -9.43
C GLY A 168 2.95 0.56 -9.83
N LEU A 169 3.46 1.64 -9.24
CA LEU A 169 4.78 2.20 -9.54
C LEU A 169 5.92 1.64 -8.70
N ALA A 170 5.65 0.74 -7.75
CA ALA A 170 6.68 0.18 -6.88
C ALA A 170 7.89 -0.38 -7.65
N PRO A 171 7.74 -1.15 -8.76
CA PRO A 171 8.91 -1.65 -9.49
C PRO A 171 9.80 -0.54 -10.04
N THR A 172 9.21 0.54 -10.57
CA THR A 172 9.95 1.68 -11.12
C THR A 172 10.70 2.43 -10.02
N ILE A 173 10.06 2.66 -8.87
CA ILE A 173 10.70 3.37 -7.75
C ILE A 173 11.78 2.52 -7.09
N CYS A 174 11.54 1.22 -6.89
CA CYS A 174 12.52 0.31 -6.29
C CYS A 174 13.78 0.16 -7.14
N ALA A 175 13.70 0.37 -8.46
CA ALA A 175 14.88 0.38 -9.32
C ALA A 175 15.81 1.60 -9.06
N LEU A 176 15.34 2.61 -8.32
CA LEU A 176 16.07 3.87 -8.05
C LEU A 176 16.59 3.98 -6.62
N THR A 177 16.32 2.99 -5.75
CA THR A 177 16.72 3.02 -4.35
C THR A 177 17.10 1.62 -3.86
N GLU A 178 18.10 1.54 -3.00
CA GLU A 178 18.48 0.31 -2.29
C GLU A 178 17.75 0.18 -0.94
N ARG A 179 16.93 1.16 -0.55
CA ARG A 179 16.27 1.16 0.75
C ARG A 179 15.12 0.16 0.83
N VAL A 180 14.55 -0.29 -0.28
CA VAL A 180 13.46 -1.27 -0.26
C VAL A 180 14.04 -2.68 -0.11
N ASP A 181 13.66 -3.37 0.96
CA ASP A 181 14.11 -4.72 1.25
C ASP A 181 13.29 -5.79 0.50
N VAL A 182 12.00 -5.51 0.25
CA VAL A 182 11.07 -6.43 -0.43
C VAL A 182 10.16 -5.68 -1.40
N LEU A 183 10.08 -6.16 -2.65
CA LEU A 183 9.07 -5.72 -3.63
C LEU A 183 8.04 -6.82 -3.84
N ASP A 184 6.76 -6.52 -3.58
CA ASP A 184 5.67 -7.48 -3.75
C ASP A 184 4.38 -6.82 -4.24
N ARG A 185 4.06 -7.02 -5.52
CA ARG A 185 2.88 -6.40 -6.16
C ARG A 185 1.54 -7.00 -5.73
N LEU A 186 1.57 -8.16 -5.07
CA LEU A 186 0.37 -8.88 -4.64
C LEU A 186 0.18 -8.80 -3.12
N PHE A 187 0.86 -7.85 -2.46
CA PHE A 187 0.95 -7.80 -1.00
C PHE A 187 -0.43 -7.67 -0.34
N THR A 188 -1.29 -6.80 -0.85
CA THR A 188 -2.67 -6.64 -0.37
C THR A 188 -3.50 -7.93 -0.54
N LEU A 189 -3.34 -8.63 -1.65
CA LEU A 189 -4.02 -9.92 -1.87
C LEU A 189 -3.52 -11.01 -0.90
N LYS A 190 -2.23 -11.01 -0.58
CA LYS A 190 -1.66 -11.90 0.45
C LYS A 190 -2.24 -11.59 1.83
N GLY A 191 -2.38 -10.31 2.18
CA GLY A 191 -3.04 -9.88 3.40
C GLY A 191 -4.48 -10.38 3.49
N LEU A 192 -5.26 -10.20 2.43
CA LEU A 192 -6.63 -10.72 2.34
C LEU A 192 -6.67 -12.23 2.53
N GLN A 193 -5.78 -12.97 1.88
CA GLN A 193 -5.70 -14.42 2.04
C GLN A 193 -5.37 -14.84 3.47
N ILE A 194 -4.48 -14.11 4.16
CA ILE A 194 -4.12 -14.37 5.56
C ILE A 194 -5.32 -14.17 6.47
N ILE A 195 -6.06 -13.06 6.29
CA ILE A 195 -7.28 -12.76 7.05
C ILE A 195 -8.35 -13.83 6.81
N ALA A 196 -8.63 -14.16 5.54
CA ALA A 196 -9.60 -15.19 5.17
C ALA A 196 -9.30 -16.54 5.84
N LYS A 197 -8.03 -16.99 5.79
CA LYS A 197 -7.60 -18.23 6.44
C LYS A 197 -7.77 -18.20 7.96
N LYS A 198 -7.58 -17.05 8.60
CA LYS A 198 -7.74 -16.88 10.05
C LYS A 198 -9.21 -16.95 10.45
N VAL A 199 -10.08 -16.26 9.72
CA VAL A 199 -11.53 -16.29 9.96
C VAL A 199 -12.11 -17.69 9.73
N ALA A 200 -11.71 -18.37 8.65
CA ALA A 200 -12.16 -19.72 8.34
C ALA A 200 -11.80 -20.77 9.43
N LYS A 201 -10.65 -20.62 10.10
CA LYS A 201 -10.24 -21.51 11.20
C LYS A 201 -11.08 -21.38 12.46
N ARG A 202 -11.71 -20.23 12.69
CA ARG A 202 -12.59 -20.00 13.85
C ARG A 202 -14.03 -20.48 13.63
N GLY A 203 -14.48 -20.53 12.38
CA GLY A 203 -15.80 -21.04 12.02
C GLY A 203 -15.90 -22.57 11.95
N LYS A 204 -14.80 -23.30 12.19
CA LYS A 204 -14.82 -24.76 12.33
C LYS A 204 -14.94 -25.12 13.82
N PRO A 205 -15.91 -25.97 14.20
CA PRO A 205 -16.08 -26.42 15.58
C PRO A 205 -14.84 -27.17 16.09
#